data_AF-A0A271LGE0-F1
#
_entry.id   AF-A0A271LGE0-F1
#
_cell.length_a   1.000
_cell.length_b   1.000
_cell.length_c   1.000
_cell.angle_alpha   90.00
_cell.angle_beta   90.00
_cell.angle_gamma   90.00
#
_symmetry.space_group_name_H-M   'P 1'
#
loop_
_entity.id
_entity.type
_entity.pdbx_description
1 polymer ?
#
loop_
_entity_poly.entity_id
_entity_poly.type
_entity_poly.pdbx_seq_one_letter_code
_entity_poly.pdbx_strand_id
1 'polypeptide(L)'
;MRLEIAKGNCLIESEAPLAEADTVISAGQIERGANDYQAGLNPTADTMSVYRISVHNKDGATFSEVYRWTGVASYRLLLLLLPSYVTGYQFDIRVGFPRTLDLTHIVQFADRPDWSAFVIGTLGMDLTLPAVDGSEDAAAILAAKLSQPGPIDAVTNSLVNDFFDRLRDRRAAAQADVDLAIAILGDRRLDVPDSVFAAANYAKDVAPESMVRLADALFARLFELDIKVSKFDNIEAPQAGRLASAIQYLPEQVIPEHRADLERLAKDTPRRVAAFPALTRLSVLGADAIPTMLYLIDDAVLQPRDKGNFWQHSYLAGVQGLCQLGERGAPAIEPFLERIRAGIIPLHASYGDLAINTLAGMGADKDTLRQVFPAKDRDSNRHGSTASLTRQGAKSTAATELFVRQPPSSRSSSG
;
A
#
# COMPACT_ATOMS: atom_id res chain seq x y z
N MET A 1 -19.70 -16.97 -9.94
CA MET A 1 -20.36 -15.82 -10.59
C MET A 1 -19.45 -15.08 -11.57
N ARG A 2 -18.41 -14.35 -11.14
CA ARG A 2 -17.51 -13.60 -12.06
C ARG A 2 -16.85 -14.49 -13.13
N LEU A 3 -16.40 -15.69 -12.76
CA LEU A 3 -15.85 -16.68 -13.70
C LEU A 3 -16.86 -17.04 -14.80
N GLU A 4 -18.12 -17.24 -14.46
CA GLU A 4 -19.17 -17.60 -15.42
C GLU A 4 -19.51 -16.45 -16.37
N ILE A 5 -19.59 -15.21 -15.85
CA ILE A 5 -19.77 -14.03 -16.69
C ILE A 5 -18.58 -13.85 -17.64
N ALA A 6 -17.34 -14.05 -17.16
CA ALA A 6 -16.14 -13.95 -17.99
C ALA A 6 -16.04 -15.04 -19.07
N LYS A 7 -16.62 -16.22 -18.81
CA LYS A 7 -16.83 -17.28 -19.82
C LYS A 7 -17.88 -16.91 -20.87
N GLY A 8 -18.59 -15.80 -20.70
CA GLY A 8 -19.64 -15.34 -21.62
C GLY A 8 -21.04 -15.81 -21.24
N ASN A 9 -21.23 -16.43 -20.07
CA ASN A 9 -22.55 -16.84 -19.60
C ASN A 9 -23.30 -15.61 -19.07
N CYS A 10 -24.48 -15.35 -19.63
CA CYS A 10 -25.34 -14.27 -19.16
C CYS A 10 -26.02 -14.71 -17.86
N LEU A 11 -25.63 -14.11 -16.73
CA LEU A 11 -26.28 -14.37 -15.44
C LEU A 11 -27.49 -13.46 -15.19
N ILE A 12 -27.76 -12.52 -16.11
CA ILE A 12 -28.93 -11.65 -16.12
C ILE A 12 -29.63 -11.86 -17.45
N GLU A 13 -30.68 -12.68 -17.46
CA GLU A 13 -31.40 -12.99 -18.70
C GLU A 13 -32.25 -11.80 -19.19
N SER A 14 -32.82 -11.02 -18.26
CA SER A 14 -33.58 -9.80 -18.54
C SER A 14 -33.68 -8.91 -17.30
N GLU A 15 -33.95 -7.62 -17.50
CA GLU A 15 -34.44 -6.76 -16.42
C GLU A 15 -35.83 -7.24 -16.00
N ALA A 16 -36.04 -7.41 -14.69
CA ALA A 16 -37.32 -7.83 -14.13
C ALA A 16 -37.76 -6.81 -13.06
N PRO A 17 -39.07 -6.48 -12.98
CA PRO A 17 -39.58 -5.66 -11.89
C PRO A 17 -39.41 -6.36 -10.55
N LEU A 18 -39.25 -5.59 -9.48
CA LEU A 18 -39.12 -6.13 -8.11
C LEU A 18 -40.28 -7.08 -7.72
N ALA A 19 -41.47 -6.89 -8.30
CA ALA A 19 -42.62 -7.74 -8.08
C ALA A 19 -42.43 -9.20 -8.55
N GLU A 20 -41.54 -9.42 -9.52
CA GLU A 20 -41.17 -10.75 -10.04
C GLU A 20 -40.03 -11.39 -9.25
N ALA A 21 -39.39 -10.68 -8.31
CA ALA A 21 -38.32 -11.23 -7.50
C ALA A 21 -38.85 -12.21 -6.46
N ASP A 22 -38.31 -13.43 -6.43
CA ASP A 22 -38.54 -14.39 -5.33
C ASP A 22 -37.70 -14.06 -4.10
N THR A 23 -36.55 -13.41 -4.31
CA THR A 23 -35.60 -13.02 -3.27
C THR A 23 -35.05 -11.63 -3.55
N VAL A 24 -34.97 -10.81 -2.51
CA VAL A 24 -34.35 -9.48 -2.55
C VAL A 24 -33.17 -9.45 -1.60
N ILE A 25 -31.99 -9.13 -2.12
CA ILE A 25 -30.78 -8.90 -1.32
C ILE A 25 -30.49 -7.41 -1.30
N SER A 26 -30.40 -6.85 -0.10
CA SER A 26 -30.03 -5.46 0.13
C SER A 26 -28.73 -5.41 0.90
N ALA A 27 -27.79 -4.60 0.44
CA ALA A 27 -26.50 -4.40 1.10
C ALA A 27 -26.16 -2.91 1.06
N GLY A 28 -25.91 -2.31 2.22
CA GLY A 28 -25.57 -0.89 2.27
C GLY A 28 -25.41 -0.33 3.67
N GLN A 29 -25.08 0.95 3.71
CA GLN A 29 -25.09 1.73 4.94
C GLN A 29 -26.52 2.17 5.23
N ILE A 30 -27.07 1.73 6.36
CA ILE A 30 -28.42 2.10 6.80
C ILE A 30 -28.40 3.29 7.76
N GLU A 31 -27.25 3.55 8.38
CA GLU A 31 -27.06 4.66 9.31
C GLU A 31 -25.65 5.22 9.16
N ARG A 32 -25.54 6.55 9.14
CA ARG A 32 -24.28 7.27 8.97
C ARG A 32 -24.06 8.24 10.12
N GLY A 33 -23.30 7.79 11.10
CA GLY A 33 -22.76 8.64 12.15
C GLY A 33 -21.63 9.54 11.66
N ALA A 34 -21.32 10.55 12.47
CA ALA A 34 -20.17 11.42 12.27
C ALA A 34 -18.86 10.64 12.46
N ASN A 35 -17.85 10.91 11.62
CA ASN A 35 -16.48 10.47 11.92
C ASN A 35 -15.86 11.31 13.06
N ASP A 36 -14.71 10.89 13.57
CA ASP A 36 -13.96 11.62 14.61
C ASP A 36 -13.74 13.10 14.26
N TYR A 37 -13.40 13.37 13.00
CA TYR A 37 -13.23 14.70 12.46
C TYR A 37 -14.53 15.51 12.58
N GLN A 38 -15.66 15.01 12.04
CA GLN A 38 -16.99 15.64 12.06
C GLN A 38 -17.54 15.84 13.46
N ALA A 39 -17.29 14.89 14.36
CA ALA A 39 -17.74 14.95 15.74
C ALA A 39 -17.04 16.05 16.54
N GLY A 40 -15.81 16.45 16.17
CA GLY A 40 -15.09 17.58 16.76
C GLY A 40 -15.11 17.57 18.29
N LEU A 41 -15.49 18.70 18.90
CA LEU A 41 -15.63 18.88 20.36
C LEU A 41 -17.00 18.48 20.92
N ASN A 42 -17.86 17.80 20.15
CA ASN A 42 -19.16 17.35 20.65
C ASN A 42 -19.03 15.93 21.27
N PRO A 43 -19.02 15.79 22.61
CA PRO A 43 -18.82 14.49 23.25
C PRO A 43 -20.01 13.54 23.04
N THR A 44 -21.18 14.07 22.68
CA THR A 44 -22.40 13.29 22.45
C THR A 44 -22.74 13.17 20.97
N ALA A 45 -21.79 13.47 20.07
CA ALA A 45 -21.99 13.24 18.65
C ALA A 45 -22.28 11.76 18.40
N ASP A 46 -23.33 11.49 17.65
CA ASP A 46 -23.56 10.15 17.14
C ASP A 46 -22.50 9.83 16.09
N THR A 47 -21.63 8.90 16.42
CA THR A 47 -20.53 8.45 15.56
C THR A 47 -20.75 7.03 15.05
N MET A 48 -21.92 6.46 15.31
CA MET A 48 -22.24 5.10 14.93
C MET A 48 -22.65 5.05 13.46
N SER A 49 -21.88 4.32 12.66
CA SER A 49 -22.25 3.98 11.29
C SER A 49 -22.61 2.50 11.23
N VAL A 50 -23.80 2.20 10.71
CA VAL A 50 -24.34 0.85 10.64
C VAL A 50 -24.45 0.41 9.19
N TYR A 51 -23.83 -0.72 8.89
CA TYR A 51 -23.87 -1.40 7.60
C TYR A 51 -24.72 -2.65 7.74
N ARG A 52 -25.65 -2.86 6.82
CA ARG A 52 -26.54 -4.01 6.85
C ARG A 52 -26.54 -4.72 5.52
N ILE A 53 -26.50 -6.04 5.61
CA ILE A 53 -26.89 -6.95 4.55
C ILE A 53 -28.17 -7.62 5.03
N SER A 54 -29.25 -7.48 4.29
CA SER A 54 -30.50 -8.19 4.60
C SER A 54 -31.07 -8.84 3.37
N VAL A 55 -31.58 -10.04 3.57
CA VAL A 55 -32.19 -10.84 2.52
C VAL A 55 -33.62 -11.11 2.89
N HIS A 56 -34.48 -10.91 1.91
CA HIS A 56 -35.90 -11.07 2.05
C HIS A 56 -36.41 -12.04 1.01
N ASN A 57 -37.16 -13.04 1.43
CA ASN A 57 -37.85 -13.95 0.53
C ASN A 57 -39.30 -13.51 0.38
N LYS A 58 -39.85 -13.75 -0.80
CA LYS A 58 -41.24 -13.46 -1.10
C LYS A 58 -42.15 -14.41 -0.32
N ASP A 59 -43.06 -13.84 0.46
CA ASP A 59 -44.14 -14.55 1.15
C ASP A 59 -45.47 -13.94 0.66
N GLY A 60 -46.03 -14.56 -0.37
CA GLY A 60 -47.20 -14.03 -1.07
C GLY A 60 -46.90 -12.70 -1.78
N ALA A 61 -47.50 -11.60 -1.29
CA ALA A 61 -47.34 -10.25 -1.86
C ALA A 61 -46.33 -9.38 -1.09
N THR A 62 -45.71 -9.90 -0.03
CA THR A 62 -44.74 -9.18 0.79
C THR A 62 -43.39 -9.89 0.80
N PHE A 63 -42.37 -9.20 1.30
CA PHE A 63 -41.04 -9.74 1.48
C PHE A 63 -40.78 -9.89 2.98
N SER A 64 -40.38 -11.07 3.43
CA SER A 64 -40.02 -11.35 4.82
C SER A 64 -38.51 -11.53 4.95
N GLU A 65 -37.91 -10.87 5.95
CA GLU A 65 -36.47 -10.96 6.18
C GLU A 65 -36.11 -12.35 6.69
N VAL A 66 -35.31 -13.09 5.91
CA VAL A 66 -34.81 -14.44 6.25
C VAL A 66 -33.38 -14.43 6.75
N TYR A 67 -32.65 -13.34 6.48
CA TYR A 67 -31.28 -13.17 6.95
C TYR A 67 -30.94 -11.71 7.18
N ARG A 68 -30.19 -11.47 8.24
CA ARG A 68 -29.62 -10.16 8.57
C ARG A 68 -28.20 -10.33 9.07
N TRP A 69 -27.30 -9.56 8.46
CA TRP A 69 -25.98 -9.29 8.99
C TRP A 69 -25.85 -7.79 9.23
N THR A 70 -25.29 -7.42 10.38
CA THR A 70 -25.12 -6.01 10.77
C THR A 70 -23.69 -5.78 11.24
N GLY A 71 -23.01 -4.87 10.56
CA GLY A 71 -21.71 -4.33 10.91
C GLY A 71 -21.84 -2.93 11.49
N VAL A 72 -21.03 -2.62 12.50
CA VAL A 72 -21.06 -1.34 13.21
C VAL A 72 -19.65 -0.76 13.29
N ALA A 73 -19.49 0.49 12.84
CA ALA A 73 -18.32 1.31 13.08
C ALA A 73 -18.73 2.39 14.08
N SER A 74 -17.95 2.59 15.13
CA SER A 74 -18.19 3.67 16.08
C SER A 74 -16.88 4.36 16.44
N TYR A 75 -16.92 5.67 16.66
CA TYR A 75 -15.77 6.42 17.16
C TYR A 75 -15.97 6.67 18.65
N ARG A 76 -15.38 5.81 19.48
CA ARG A 76 -15.50 5.93 20.94
C ARG A 76 -14.57 7.02 21.46
N LEU A 77 -15.09 7.88 22.34
CA LEU A 77 -14.25 8.85 23.04
C LEU A 77 -13.14 8.16 23.81
N LEU A 78 -11.93 8.71 23.74
CA LEU A 78 -10.89 8.33 24.69
C LEU A 78 -11.33 8.69 26.12
N LEU A 79 -10.93 7.88 27.09
CA LEU A 79 -11.32 7.98 28.51
C LEU A 79 -11.12 9.38 29.11
N LEU A 80 -10.16 10.15 28.59
CA LEU A 80 -9.92 11.53 28.97
C LEU A 80 -10.39 12.46 27.85
N LEU A 81 -11.37 13.32 28.15
CA LEU A 81 -11.85 14.39 27.28
C LEU A 81 -10.82 15.52 27.18
N LEU A 82 -9.64 15.21 26.64
CA LEU A 82 -8.61 16.19 26.36
C LEU A 82 -8.78 16.68 24.92
N PRO A 83 -9.04 17.98 24.70
CA PRO A 83 -9.02 18.55 23.36
C PRO A 83 -7.68 18.26 22.70
N SER A 84 -7.70 17.73 21.49
CA SER A 84 -6.53 17.41 20.68
C SER A 84 -6.79 17.78 19.22
N TYR A 85 -5.79 17.60 18.36
CA TYR A 85 -5.94 17.73 16.92
C TYR A 85 -6.55 16.45 16.35
N VAL A 86 -7.63 16.60 15.58
CA VAL A 86 -8.25 15.53 14.79
C VAL A 86 -8.06 15.84 13.31
N THR A 87 -7.81 14.80 12.51
CA THR A 87 -7.47 14.92 11.09
C THR A 87 -8.61 14.44 10.21
N GLY A 88 -9.03 15.27 9.26
CA GLY A 88 -10.01 14.95 8.24
C GLY A 88 -9.37 14.53 6.92
N TYR A 89 -10.23 14.42 5.90
CA TYR A 89 -9.79 14.28 4.51
C TYR A 89 -8.95 15.51 4.11
N GLN A 90 -7.94 15.32 3.26
CA GLN A 90 -7.02 16.39 2.81
C GLN A 90 -6.22 17.08 3.93
N PHE A 91 -5.87 16.35 4.99
CA PHE A 91 -5.11 16.90 6.12
C PHE A 91 -5.76 18.13 6.77
N ASP A 92 -7.08 18.25 6.65
CA ASP A 92 -7.82 19.28 7.37
C ASP A 92 -7.72 18.97 8.88
N ILE A 93 -7.09 19.87 9.63
CA ILE A 93 -6.83 19.69 11.06
C ILE A 93 -7.69 20.68 11.84
N ARG A 94 -8.43 20.15 12.82
CA ARG A 94 -9.13 20.99 13.79
C ARG A 94 -9.02 20.46 15.20
N VAL A 95 -9.40 21.31 16.15
CA VAL A 95 -9.50 20.92 17.56
C VAL A 95 -10.75 20.06 17.74
N GLY A 96 -10.60 18.90 18.36
CA GLY A 96 -11.67 17.96 18.66
C GLY A 96 -11.30 17.02 19.80
N PHE A 97 -12.28 16.25 20.29
CA PHE A 97 -11.97 15.15 21.20
C PHE A 97 -11.46 13.96 20.39
N PRO A 98 -10.26 13.43 20.71
CA PRO A 98 -9.76 12.24 20.02
C PRO A 98 -10.66 11.05 20.32
N ARG A 99 -10.97 10.28 19.28
CA ARG A 99 -11.81 9.10 19.35
C ARG A 99 -11.09 7.92 18.73
N THR A 100 -11.28 6.74 19.28
CA THR A 100 -10.78 5.48 18.72
C THR A 100 -11.87 4.83 17.88
N LEU A 101 -11.52 4.48 16.65
CA LEU A 101 -12.38 3.68 15.80
C LEU A 101 -12.52 2.27 16.39
N ASP A 102 -13.74 1.88 16.67
CA ASP A 102 -14.13 0.54 17.06
C ASP A 102 -15.01 -0.07 15.96
N LEU A 103 -14.64 -1.27 15.52
CA LEU A 103 -15.25 -1.97 14.40
C LEU A 103 -15.79 -3.30 14.90
N THR A 104 -17.10 -3.49 14.81
CA THR A 104 -17.78 -4.75 15.12
C THR A 104 -18.37 -5.29 13.83
N HIS A 105 -17.96 -6.49 13.40
CA HIS A 105 -18.45 -7.12 12.17
C HIS A 105 -18.35 -6.17 10.95
N ILE A 106 -17.22 -5.50 10.70
CA ILE A 106 -17.03 -4.72 9.46
C ILE A 106 -15.97 -5.38 8.59
N VAL A 107 -16.30 -5.43 7.30
CA VAL A 107 -15.79 -6.27 6.20
C VAL A 107 -14.26 -6.37 6.05
N GLN A 108 -13.48 -5.45 6.62
CA GLN A 108 -12.01 -5.50 6.58
C GLN A 108 -11.36 -6.23 7.77
N PHE A 109 -12.08 -6.48 8.87
CA PHE A 109 -11.47 -6.95 10.13
C PHE A 109 -12.29 -8.02 10.89
N ALA A 110 -13.38 -8.51 10.32
CA ALA A 110 -14.17 -9.61 10.86
C ALA A 110 -14.30 -10.73 9.81
N ASP A 111 -14.50 -11.96 10.28
CA ASP A 111 -14.76 -13.12 9.41
C ASP A 111 -15.87 -12.76 8.41
N ARG A 112 -15.55 -12.89 7.12
CA ARG A 112 -16.52 -12.70 6.04
C ARG A 112 -17.72 -13.61 6.33
N PRO A 113 -18.97 -13.18 6.11
CA PRO A 113 -20.06 -14.14 6.04
C PRO A 113 -19.68 -15.17 4.96
N ASP A 114 -19.85 -16.45 5.28
CA ASP A 114 -19.67 -17.52 4.30
C ASP A 114 -20.78 -17.39 3.26
N TRP A 115 -20.49 -16.61 2.21
CA TRP A 115 -21.42 -16.33 1.12
C TRP A 115 -21.86 -17.61 0.42
N SER A 116 -21.00 -18.64 0.39
CA SER A 116 -21.31 -19.91 -0.24
C SER A 116 -22.36 -20.66 0.59
N ALA A 117 -22.12 -20.79 1.90
CA ALA A 117 -23.09 -21.38 2.83
C ALA A 117 -24.38 -20.56 2.92
N PHE A 118 -24.29 -19.23 2.84
CA PHE A 118 -25.44 -18.34 2.82
C PHE A 118 -26.30 -18.55 1.56
N VAL A 119 -25.68 -18.57 0.39
CA VAL A 119 -26.38 -18.75 -0.89
C VAL A 119 -27.02 -20.14 -0.99
N ILE A 120 -26.29 -21.18 -0.60
CA ILE A 120 -26.82 -22.56 -0.67
C ILE A 120 -27.82 -22.82 0.45
N GLY A 121 -27.46 -22.50 1.70
CA GLY A 121 -28.22 -22.87 2.88
C GLY A 121 -29.37 -21.92 3.23
N THR A 122 -29.27 -20.62 2.91
CA THR A 122 -30.28 -19.61 3.26
C THR A 122 -31.12 -19.17 2.08
N LEU A 123 -30.52 -18.98 0.89
CA LEU A 123 -31.30 -18.64 -0.30
C LEU A 123 -31.97 -19.87 -0.94
N GLY A 124 -31.58 -21.09 -0.56
CA GLY A 124 -32.07 -22.31 -1.21
C GLY A 124 -31.77 -22.35 -2.71
N MET A 125 -30.88 -21.49 -3.19
CA MET A 125 -30.40 -21.52 -4.55
C MET A 125 -29.49 -22.74 -4.64
N ASP A 126 -29.95 -23.76 -5.36
CA ASP A 126 -29.14 -24.93 -5.71
C ASP A 126 -28.11 -24.49 -6.77
N LEU A 127 -27.21 -23.61 -6.33
CA LEU A 127 -26.04 -23.20 -7.06
C LEU A 127 -25.05 -24.35 -6.92
N THR A 128 -25.22 -25.36 -7.78
CA THR A 128 -24.09 -26.13 -8.29
C THR A 128 -23.22 -25.16 -9.08
N LEU A 129 -22.48 -24.31 -8.34
CA LEU A 129 -21.21 -23.85 -8.84
C LEU A 129 -20.43 -25.15 -9.02
N PRO A 130 -20.02 -25.51 -10.25
CA PRO A 130 -19.10 -26.64 -10.41
C PRO A 130 -17.98 -26.44 -9.38
N ALA A 131 -17.47 -27.52 -8.78
CA ALA A 131 -16.30 -27.44 -7.93
C ALA A 131 -15.14 -27.00 -8.81
N VAL A 132 -15.09 -25.72 -9.10
CA VAL A 132 -14.04 -25.11 -9.87
C VAL A 132 -12.93 -24.97 -8.86
N ASP A 133 -11.81 -25.63 -9.10
CA ASP A 133 -10.53 -25.15 -8.61
C ASP A 133 -10.34 -23.76 -9.24
N GLY A 134 -11.02 -22.75 -8.69
CA GLY A 134 -11.30 -21.48 -9.35
C GLY A 134 -10.05 -20.70 -9.73
N SER A 135 -8.87 -21.14 -9.26
CA SER A 135 -7.57 -20.56 -9.56
C SER A 135 -7.04 -20.93 -10.94
N GLU A 136 -7.25 -22.17 -11.39
CA GLU A 136 -6.83 -22.57 -12.74
C GLU A 136 -7.76 -21.96 -13.79
N ASP A 137 -9.06 -21.88 -13.51
CA ASP A 137 -10.04 -21.28 -14.43
C ASP A 137 -9.84 -19.78 -14.62
N ALA A 138 -9.54 -19.01 -13.58
CA ALA A 138 -9.29 -17.57 -13.73
C ALA A 138 -7.99 -17.30 -14.52
N ALA A 139 -6.92 -18.04 -14.22
CA ALA A 139 -5.65 -17.92 -14.92
C ALA A 139 -5.81 -18.30 -16.40
N ALA A 140 -6.53 -19.40 -16.68
CA ALA A 140 -6.82 -19.84 -18.04
C ALA A 140 -7.69 -18.84 -18.81
N ILE A 141 -8.74 -18.29 -18.20
CA ILE A 141 -9.59 -17.25 -18.81
C ILE A 141 -8.78 -16.00 -19.11
N LEU A 142 -7.97 -15.52 -18.15
CA LEU A 142 -7.10 -14.36 -18.35
C LEU A 142 -6.10 -14.60 -19.48
N ALA A 143 -5.41 -15.75 -19.49
CA ALA A 143 -4.48 -16.11 -20.55
C ALA A 143 -5.17 -16.16 -21.92
N ALA A 144 -6.36 -16.77 -22.01
CA ALA A 144 -7.14 -16.83 -23.25
C ALA A 144 -7.57 -15.43 -23.72
N LYS A 145 -8.06 -14.58 -22.82
CA LYS A 145 -8.49 -13.21 -23.15
C LYS A 145 -7.31 -12.31 -23.57
N LEU A 146 -6.16 -12.45 -22.92
CA LEU A 146 -4.94 -11.74 -23.30
C LEU A 146 -4.49 -12.10 -24.72
N SER A 147 -4.66 -13.36 -25.13
CA SER A 147 -4.30 -13.82 -26.48
C SER A 147 -5.19 -13.28 -27.61
N GLN A 148 -6.35 -12.71 -27.28
CA GLN A 148 -7.32 -12.19 -28.26
C GLN A 148 -7.23 -10.66 -28.37
N PRO A 149 -7.22 -10.10 -29.59
CA PRO A 149 -7.31 -8.65 -29.76
C PRO A 149 -8.75 -8.18 -29.44
N GLY A 150 -8.88 -7.02 -28.79
CA GLY A 150 -10.18 -6.41 -28.48
C GLY A 150 -10.26 -5.81 -27.07
N PRO A 151 -11.37 -5.13 -26.73
CA PRO A 151 -11.56 -4.59 -25.39
C PRO A 151 -11.69 -5.72 -24.35
N ILE A 152 -11.22 -5.44 -23.13
CA ILE A 152 -11.43 -6.33 -21.98
C ILE A 152 -12.58 -5.75 -21.15
N ASP A 153 -13.57 -6.58 -20.85
CA ASP A 153 -14.72 -6.19 -20.04
C ASP A 153 -14.35 -6.05 -18.55
N ALA A 154 -15.18 -5.31 -17.81
CA ALA A 154 -14.94 -5.03 -16.39
C ALA A 154 -14.88 -6.30 -15.52
N VAL A 155 -15.57 -7.38 -15.91
CA VAL A 155 -15.55 -8.62 -15.13
C VAL A 155 -14.23 -9.35 -15.34
N THR A 156 -13.76 -9.47 -16.57
CA THR A 156 -12.43 -10.00 -16.86
C THR A 156 -11.34 -9.17 -16.16
N ASN A 157 -11.46 -7.84 -16.15
CA ASN A 157 -10.54 -6.99 -15.40
C ASN A 157 -10.61 -7.24 -13.88
N SER A 158 -11.80 -7.50 -13.32
CA SER A 158 -11.92 -7.86 -11.90
C SER A 158 -11.26 -9.21 -11.54
N LEU A 159 -11.17 -10.15 -12.49
CA LEU A 159 -10.45 -11.42 -12.30
C LEU A 159 -8.95 -11.23 -12.12
N VAL A 160 -8.38 -10.10 -12.57
CA VAL A 160 -6.97 -9.78 -12.36
C VAL A 160 -6.66 -9.62 -10.87
N ASN A 161 -7.49 -8.90 -10.12
CA ASN A 161 -7.33 -8.79 -8.66
C ASN A 161 -7.49 -10.17 -8.00
N ASP A 162 -8.49 -10.95 -8.42
CA ASP A 162 -8.71 -12.29 -7.88
C ASP A 162 -7.49 -13.22 -8.14
N PHE A 163 -6.81 -13.08 -9.29
CA PHE A 163 -5.57 -13.80 -9.59
C PHE A 163 -4.42 -13.36 -8.66
N PHE A 164 -4.15 -12.06 -8.53
CA PHE A 164 -3.03 -11.56 -7.71
C PHE A 164 -3.26 -11.73 -6.20
N ASP A 165 -4.49 -11.62 -5.70
CA ASP A 165 -4.81 -11.88 -4.29
C ASP A 165 -4.57 -13.34 -3.94
N ARG A 166 -4.90 -14.27 -4.84
CA ARG A 166 -4.57 -15.69 -4.64
C ARG A 166 -3.09 -15.95 -4.75
N LEU A 167 -2.39 -15.30 -5.70
CA LEU A 167 -0.95 -15.39 -5.79
C LEU A 167 -0.31 -15.01 -4.45
N ARG A 168 -0.75 -13.90 -3.85
CA ARG A 168 -0.30 -13.43 -2.53
C ARG A 168 -0.54 -14.45 -1.41
N ASP A 169 -1.67 -15.15 -1.44
CA ASP A 169 -2.08 -16.09 -0.39
C ASP A 169 -1.48 -17.51 -0.57
N ARG A 170 -0.81 -17.78 -1.70
CA ARG A 170 -0.18 -19.07 -1.98
C ARG A 170 1.13 -19.26 -1.22
N ARG A 171 1.49 -20.52 -0.95
CA ARG A 171 2.82 -20.86 -0.40
C ARG A 171 3.93 -20.86 -1.44
N ALA A 172 3.60 -21.12 -2.70
CA ALA A 172 4.52 -21.15 -3.84
C ALA A 172 3.75 -20.81 -5.13
N ALA A 173 4.47 -20.36 -6.16
CA ALA A 173 3.92 -20.10 -7.49
C ALA A 173 4.70 -20.88 -8.55
N ALA A 174 4.02 -21.28 -9.63
CA ALA A 174 4.65 -21.90 -10.79
C ALA A 174 5.14 -20.84 -11.79
N GLN A 175 6.00 -21.25 -12.73
CA GLN A 175 6.49 -20.37 -13.80
C GLN A 175 5.35 -19.78 -14.63
N ALA A 176 4.32 -20.58 -14.91
CA ALA A 176 3.13 -20.12 -15.62
C ALA A 176 2.37 -19.00 -14.89
N ASP A 177 2.35 -19.00 -13.54
CA ASP A 177 1.72 -17.92 -12.77
C ASP A 177 2.53 -16.62 -12.92
N VAL A 178 3.86 -16.70 -12.84
CA VAL A 178 4.73 -15.53 -12.99
C VAL A 178 4.68 -14.98 -14.42
N ASP A 179 4.68 -15.85 -15.42
CA ASP A 179 4.55 -15.45 -16.83
C ASP A 179 3.20 -14.78 -17.11
N LEU A 180 2.11 -15.31 -16.55
CA LEU A 180 0.80 -14.67 -16.64
C LEU A 180 0.78 -13.31 -15.94
N ALA A 181 1.38 -13.19 -14.75
CA ALA A 181 1.49 -11.91 -14.04
C ALA A 181 2.24 -10.85 -14.88
N ILE A 182 3.35 -11.24 -15.52
CA ILE A 182 4.12 -10.37 -16.43
C ILE A 182 3.27 -9.99 -17.66
N ALA A 183 2.55 -10.95 -18.26
CA ALA A 183 1.69 -10.70 -19.40
C ALA A 183 0.54 -9.73 -19.06
N ILE A 184 -0.06 -9.88 -17.87
CA ILE A 184 -1.08 -8.95 -17.36
C ILE A 184 -0.50 -7.53 -17.22
N LEU A 185 0.70 -7.40 -16.65
CA LEU A 185 1.35 -6.09 -16.49
C LEU A 185 1.72 -5.45 -17.82
N GLY A 186 2.03 -6.25 -18.83
CA GLY A 186 2.31 -5.77 -20.19
C GLY A 186 1.07 -5.36 -20.99
N ASP A 187 -0.14 -5.70 -20.54
CA ASP A 187 -1.37 -5.42 -21.29
C ASP A 187 -2.03 -4.11 -20.82
N ARG A 188 -2.10 -3.13 -21.73
CA ARG A 188 -2.66 -1.81 -21.42
C ARG A 188 -4.15 -1.81 -21.14
N ARG A 189 -4.87 -2.85 -21.57
CA ARG A 189 -6.32 -2.99 -21.42
C ARG A 189 -6.72 -3.37 -20.00
N LEU A 190 -5.78 -3.84 -19.17
CA LEU A 190 -6.01 -4.27 -17.80
C LEU A 190 -5.55 -3.23 -16.80
N ASP A 191 -6.28 -3.08 -15.69
CA ASP A 191 -5.84 -2.24 -14.58
C ASP A 191 -4.71 -2.90 -13.79
N VAL A 192 -3.86 -2.09 -13.16
CA VAL A 192 -2.86 -2.60 -12.21
C VAL A 192 -3.57 -3.13 -10.95
N PRO A 193 -3.37 -4.41 -10.58
CA PRO A 193 -4.02 -5.02 -9.43
C PRO A 193 -3.47 -4.53 -8.10
N ASP A 194 -4.29 -4.60 -7.05
CA ASP A 194 -3.93 -4.21 -5.68
C ASP A 194 -2.72 -5.00 -5.15
N SER A 195 -2.72 -6.31 -5.36
CA SER A 195 -1.68 -7.23 -4.86
C SER A 195 -0.54 -7.46 -5.87
N VAL A 196 -0.24 -6.51 -6.77
CA VAL A 196 0.82 -6.65 -7.79
C VAL A 196 2.19 -7.01 -7.20
N PHE A 197 2.50 -6.54 -5.99
CA PHE A 197 3.74 -6.89 -5.28
C PHE A 197 3.90 -8.40 -5.06
N ALA A 198 2.83 -9.19 -5.07
CA ALA A 198 2.88 -10.63 -4.93
C ALA A 198 3.70 -11.29 -6.04
N ALA A 199 3.66 -10.77 -7.28
CA ALA A 199 4.50 -11.28 -8.36
C ALA A 199 6.00 -11.14 -8.05
N ALA A 200 6.40 -10.03 -7.42
CA ALA A 200 7.77 -9.82 -6.99
C ALA A 200 8.18 -10.75 -5.82
N ASN A 201 7.24 -11.26 -5.03
CA ASN A 201 7.59 -12.24 -3.99
C ASN A 201 8.01 -13.59 -4.57
N TYR A 202 7.35 -14.06 -5.63
CA TYR A 202 7.60 -15.40 -6.18
C TYR A 202 8.56 -15.43 -7.37
N ALA A 203 8.69 -14.36 -8.16
CA ALA A 203 9.49 -14.42 -9.38
C ALA A 203 10.96 -14.82 -9.16
N LYS A 204 11.54 -14.52 -7.97
CA LYS A 204 12.91 -14.96 -7.59
C LYS A 204 13.03 -16.47 -7.37
N ASP A 205 11.95 -17.10 -6.92
CA ASP A 205 11.98 -18.49 -6.45
C ASP A 205 11.74 -19.46 -7.61
N VAL A 206 11.22 -18.97 -8.73
CA VAL A 206 10.92 -19.80 -9.90
C VAL A 206 12.07 -19.81 -10.92
N ALA A 207 12.52 -18.64 -11.37
CA ALA A 207 13.64 -18.54 -12.31
C ALA A 207 14.33 -17.15 -12.21
N PRO A 208 15.68 -17.08 -12.22
CA PRO A 208 16.39 -15.81 -12.12
C PRO A 208 15.99 -14.77 -13.18
N GLU A 209 15.75 -15.20 -14.42
CA GLU A 209 15.34 -14.34 -15.53
C GLU A 209 13.93 -13.76 -15.39
N SER A 210 13.06 -14.42 -14.62
CA SER A 210 11.69 -13.95 -14.38
C SER A 210 11.69 -12.62 -13.63
N MET A 211 12.70 -12.37 -12.78
CA MET A 211 12.83 -11.11 -12.07
C MET A 211 13.19 -9.94 -12.95
N VAL A 212 14.06 -10.15 -13.95
CA VAL A 212 14.42 -9.12 -14.93
C VAL A 212 13.18 -8.76 -15.76
N ARG A 213 12.49 -9.77 -16.31
CA ARG A 213 11.26 -9.56 -17.10
C ARG A 213 10.15 -8.88 -16.30
N LEU A 214 10.02 -9.20 -15.01
CA LEU A 214 9.06 -8.54 -14.13
C LEU A 214 9.44 -7.08 -13.88
N ALA A 215 10.71 -6.79 -13.63
CA ALA A 215 11.19 -5.42 -13.45
C ALA A 215 10.92 -4.56 -14.69
N ASP A 216 11.26 -5.08 -15.88
CA ASP A 216 10.95 -4.45 -17.17
C ASP A 216 9.46 -4.13 -17.30
N ALA A 217 8.59 -5.10 -17.02
CA ALA A 217 7.14 -4.92 -17.11
C ALA A 217 6.63 -3.86 -16.11
N LEU A 218 7.14 -3.86 -14.87
CA LEU A 218 6.74 -2.90 -13.85
C LEU A 218 7.13 -1.46 -14.21
N PHE A 219 8.37 -1.25 -14.65
CA PHE A 219 8.84 0.07 -15.06
C PHE A 219 8.15 0.55 -16.33
N ALA A 220 8.04 -0.31 -17.36
CA ALA A 220 7.32 0.01 -18.59
C ALA A 220 5.87 0.41 -18.27
N ARG A 221 5.15 -0.42 -17.51
CA ARG A 221 3.76 -0.17 -17.13
C ARG A 221 3.64 1.12 -16.33
N LEU A 222 4.57 1.39 -15.42
CA LEU A 222 4.58 2.63 -14.65
C LEU A 222 4.60 3.84 -15.56
N PHE A 223 5.46 3.87 -16.58
CA PHE A 223 5.59 4.99 -17.52
C PHE A 223 4.48 5.09 -18.57
N GLU A 224 3.65 4.08 -18.72
CA GLU A 224 2.48 4.11 -19.61
C GLU A 224 1.23 4.73 -18.98
N LEU A 225 1.15 4.76 -17.65
CA LEU A 225 -0.02 5.31 -16.95
C LEU A 225 -0.28 6.79 -17.33
N ASP A 226 -1.55 7.16 -17.54
CA ASP A 226 -1.90 8.57 -17.69
C ASP A 226 -2.13 9.18 -16.30
N ILE A 227 -1.11 9.88 -15.77
CA ILE A 227 -1.15 10.46 -14.43
C ILE A 227 -1.61 11.91 -14.53
N LYS A 228 -2.85 12.15 -14.11
CA LYS A 228 -3.46 13.48 -14.10
C LYS A 228 -3.35 14.13 -12.74
N VAL A 229 -2.99 15.41 -12.74
CA VAL A 229 -3.13 16.29 -11.59
C VAL A 229 -4.53 16.88 -11.63
N SER A 230 -5.31 16.70 -10.57
CA SER A 230 -6.65 17.26 -10.47
C SER A 230 -6.62 18.79 -10.34
N LYS A 231 -7.77 19.44 -10.50
CA LYS A 231 -7.91 20.90 -10.33
C LYS A 231 -7.54 21.40 -8.92
N PHE A 232 -7.46 20.50 -7.95
CA PHE A 232 -7.11 20.80 -6.57
C PHE A 232 -5.66 20.40 -6.25
N ASP A 233 -4.81 20.28 -7.27
CA ASP A 233 -3.42 19.83 -7.12
C ASP A 233 -3.31 18.49 -6.37
N ASN A 234 -4.25 17.58 -6.58
CA ASN A 234 -4.19 16.21 -6.06
C ASN A 234 -3.84 15.23 -7.18
N ILE A 235 -3.01 14.24 -6.87
CA ILE A 235 -2.69 13.14 -7.77
C ILE A 235 -3.50 11.92 -7.38
N GLU A 236 -4.46 11.56 -8.22
CA GLU A 236 -5.28 10.34 -8.06
C GLU A 236 -4.74 9.26 -9.00
N ALA A 237 -3.64 8.63 -8.60
CA ALA A 237 -2.99 7.58 -9.39
C ALA A 237 -2.69 6.33 -8.53
N PRO A 238 -3.72 5.65 -7.99
CA PRO A 238 -3.53 4.47 -7.13
C PRO A 238 -2.75 3.35 -7.83
N GLN A 239 -2.91 3.22 -9.15
CA GLN A 239 -2.16 2.26 -9.97
C GLN A 239 -0.64 2.49 -9.92
N ALA A 240 -0.19 3.75 -9.93
CA ALA A 240 1.23 4.08 -9.84
C ALA A 240 1.80 3.74 -8.44
N GLY A 241 1.02 3.96 -7.37
CA GLY A 241 1.41 3.57 -6.01
C GLY A 241 1.53 2.05 -5.82
N ARG A 242 0.64 1.26 -6.46
CA ARG A 242 0.70 -0.21 -6.49
C ARG A 242 1.97 -0.71 -7.21
N LEU A 243 2.27 -0.17 -8.39
CA LEU A 243 3.50 -0.49 -9.13
C LEU A 243 4.75 -0.10 -8.33
N ALA A 244 4.73 1.09 -7.70
CA ALA A 244 5.86 1.54 -6.89
C ALA A 244 6.14 0.62 -5.70
N SER A 245 5.07 0.12 -5.07
CA SER A 245 5.18 -0.90 -4.02
C SER A 245 5.83 -2.16 -4.57
N ALA A 246 5.38 -2.69 -5.72
CA ALA A 246 6.02 -3.86 -6.33
C ALA A 246 7.50 -3.64 -6.68
N ILE A 247 7.86 -2.47 -7.20
CA ILE A 247 9.25 -2.09 -7.50
C ILE A 247 10.11 -2.10 -6.23
N GLN A 248 9.57 -1.73 -5.06
CA GLN A 248 10.32 -1.80 -3.81
C GLN A 248 10.70 -3.22 -3.40
N TYR A 249 9.88 -4.22 -3.75
CA TYR A 249 10.13 -5.63 -3.47
C TYR A 249 11.08 -6.29 -4.46
N LEU A 250 11.46 -5.61 -5.55
CA LEU A 250 12.41 -6.16 -6.51
C LEU A 250 13.79 -6.38 -5.86
N PRO A 251 14.47 -7.50 -6.17
CA PRO A 251 15.80 -7.78 -5.66
C PRO A 251 16.81 -6.71 -6.11
N GLU A 252 17.82 -6.42 -5.30
CA GLU A 252 18.81 -5.37 -5.59
C GLU A 252 19.57 -5.61 -6.89
N GLN A 253 19.75 -6.87 -7.28
CA GLN A 253 20.51 -7.26 -8.46
C GLN A 253 19.92 -6.76 -9.78
N VAL A 254 18.60 -6.53 -9.86
CA VAL A 254 17.93 -6.09 -11.10
C VAL A 254 17.77 -4.57 -11.20
N ILE A 255 17.91 -3.84 -10.09
CA ILE A 255 17.74 -2.38 -10.06
C ILE A 255 18.77 -1.62 -10.92
N PRO A 256 20.05 -2.00 -11.00
CA PRO A 256 21.06 -1.26 -11.78
C PRO A 256 20.70 -1.04 -13.25
N GLU A 257 20.01 -2.00 -13.89
CA GLU A 257 19.58 -1.89 -15.29
C GLU A 257 18.50 -0.80 -15.48
N HIS A 258 17.73 -0.50 -14.42
CA HIS A 258 16.68 0.51 -14.40
C HIS A 258 17.12 1.87 -13.82
N ARG A 259 18.43 2.15 -13.77
CA ARG A 259 18.96 3.46 -13.33
C ARG A 259 18.29 4.61 -14.08
N ALA A 260 18.25 4.53 -15.41
CA ALA A 260 17.67 5.58 -16.25
C ALA A 260 16.17 5.78 -15.98
N ASP A 261 15.44 4.70 -15.68
CA ASP A 261 14.04 4.76 -15.31
C ASP A 261 13.82 5.45 -13.97
N LEU A 262 14.63 5.15 -12.95
CA LEU A 262 14.57 5.83 -11.65
C LEU A 262 14.93 7.33 -11.76
N GLU A 263 15.94 7.67 -12.56
CA GLU A 263 16.30 9.07 -12.81
C GLU A 263 15.22 9.82 -13.60
N ARG A 264 14.59 9.17 -14.57
CA ARG A 264 13.42 9.70 -15.28
C ARG A 264 12.25 9.90 -14.33
N LEU A 265 11.97 8.92 -13.48
CA LEU A 265 10.90 8.99 -12.46
C LEU A 265 11.14 10.15 -11.51
N ALA A 266 12.37 10.39 -11.07
CA ALA A 266 12.70 11.50 -10.18
C ALA A 266 12.37 12.88 -10.79
N LYS A 267 12.41 13.00 -12.12
CA LYS A 267 12.20 14.26 -12.87
C LYS A 267 10.78 14.44 -13.41
N ASP A 268 9.97 13.38 -13.45
CA ASP A 268 8.55 13.44 -13.84
C ASP A 268 7.68 13.77 -12.62
N THR A 269 7.39 15.06 -12.38
CA THR A 269 6.76 15.53 -11.14
C THR A 269 5.46 14.79 -10.78
N PRO A 270 4.42 14.69 -11.65
CA PRO A 270 3.21 13.97 -11.30
C PRO A 270 3.46 12.49 -10.99
N ARG A 271 4.30 11.83 -11.78
CA ARG A 271 4.59 10.40 -11.61
C ARG A 271 5.46 10.11 -10.39
N ARG A 272 6.45 10.96 -10.14
CA ARG A 272 7.28 10.95 -8.93
C ARG A 272 6.43 10.93 -7.68
N VAL A 273 5.47 11.85 -7.58
CA VAL A 273 4.63 11.97 -6.38
C VAL A 273 3.72 10.75 -6.26
N ALA A 274 3.19 10.23 -7.37
CA ALA A 274 2.36 9.03 -7.36
C ALA A 274 3.12 7.74 -6.99
N ALA A 275 4.37 7.63 -7.43
CA ALA A 275 5.20 6.43 -7.35
C ALA A 275 6.48 6.63 -6.53
N PHE A 276 6.49 7.59 -5.59
CA PHE A 276 7.66 7.91 -4.77
C PHE A 276 8.27 6.72 -4.02
N PRO A 277 7.51 5.68 -3.60
CA PRO A 277 8.12 4.54 -2.94
C PRO A 277 9.18 3.86 -3.82
N ALA A 278 9.01 3.81 -5.15
CA ALA A 278 10.00 3.21 -6.05
C ALA A 278 11.35 3.95 -6.02
N LEU A 279 11.35 5.27 -5.76
CA LEU A 279 12.56 6.08 -5.75
C LEU A 279 13.49 5.79 -4.58
N THR A 280 13.02 5.10 -3.53
CA THR A 280 13.93 4.65 -2.46
C THR A 280 14.96 3.65 -3.00
N ARG A 281 14.66 2.94 -4.10
CA ARG A 281 15.58 2.01 -4.77
C ARG A 281 16.77 2.69 -5.45
N LEU A 282 16.81 4.02 -5.53
CA LEU A 282 18.03 4.76 -5.85
C LEU A 282 19.20 4.40 -4.92
N SER A 283 18.93 3.96 -3.68
CA SER A 283 19.95 3.53 -2.70
C SER A 283 20.76 2.31 -3.16
N VAL A 284 20.19 1.47 -4.01
CA VAL A 284 20.88 0.30 -4.57
C VAL A 284 22.02 0.72 -5.49
N LEU A 285 21.89 1.87 -6.15
CA LEU A 285 22.87 2.41 -7.09
C LEU A 285 24.09 3.04 -6.38
N GLY A 286 24.11 3.07 -5.05
CA GLY A 286 25.24 3.57 -4.26
C GLY A 286 25.43 5.08 -4.37
N ALA A 287 26.67 5.53 -4.20
CA ALA A 287 27.03 6.95 -4.14
C ALA A 287 26.67 7.72 -5.43
N ASP A 288 26.63 7.04 -6.58
CA ASP A 288 26.30 7.65 -7.87
C ASP A 288 24.87 8.23 -7.91
N ALA A 289 23.97 7.75 -7.07
CA ALA A 289 22.59 8.24 -7.00
C ALA A 289 22.37 9.34 -5.96
N ILE A 290 23.39 9.70 -5.17
CA ILE A 290 23.32 10.80 -4.19
C ILE A 290 22.85 12.11 -4.85
N PRO A 291 23.36 12.54 -6.02
CA PRO A 291 22.91 13.77 -6.66
C PRO A 291 21.39 13.76 -6.93
N THR A 292 20.84 12.62 -7.35
CA THR A 292 19.40 12.46 -7.61
C THR A 292 18.60 12.52 -6.32
N MET A 293 19.07 11.89 -5.24
CA MET A 293 18.40 11.95 -3.92
C MET A 293 18.41 13.37 -3.32
N LEU A 294 19.53 14.08 -3.46
CA LEU A 294 19.63 15.48 -3.04
C LEU A 294 18.73 16.38 -3.90
N TYR A 295 18.66 16.13 -5.22
CA TYR A 295 17.72 16.81 -6.09
C TYR A 295 16.26 16.62 -5.64
N LEU A 296 15.85 15.43 -5.20
CA LEU A 296 14.51 15.19 -4.67
C LEU A 296 14.20 16.04 -3.41
N ILE A 297 15.19 16.24 -2.55
CA ILE A 297 15.09 17.10 -1.37
C ILE A 297 14.99 18.58 -1.78
N ASP A 298 15.79 19.01 -2.76
CA ASP A 298 15.78 20.39 -3.27
C ASP A 298 14.46 20.72 -3.98
N ASP A 299 13.97 19.80 -4.82
CA ASP A 299 12.71 19.96 -5.54
C ASP A 299 11.53 20.06 -4.57
N ALA A 300 11.53 19.27 -3.50
CA ALA A 300 10.51 19.35 -2.46
C ALA A 300 10.35 20.78 -1.94
N VAL A 301 11.44 21.52 -1.77
CA VAL A 301 11.43 22.90 -1.21
C VAL A 301 10.82 23.92 -2.14
N LEU A 302 10.85 23.66 -3.45
CA LEU A 302 10.19 24.49 -4.44
C LEU A 302 8.66 24.28 -4.43
N GLN A 303 8.17 23.21 -3.79
CA GLN A 303 6.74 22.93 -3.71
C GLN A 303 6.11 23.65 -2.50
N PRO A 304 4.94 24.29 -2.69
CA PRO A 304 4.17 24.85 -1.58
C PRO A 304 3.84 23.77 -0.53
N ARG A 305 4.02 24.08 0.76
CA ARG A 305 3.82 23.13 1.86
C ARG A 305 2.36 22.68 2.03
N ASP A 306 1.41 23.49 1.59
CA ASP A 306 -0.02 23.19 1.52
C ASP A 306 -0.34 22.15 0.42
N LYS A 307 0.55 21.94 -0.56
CA LYS A 307 0.47 20.83 -1.52
C LYS A 307 1.14 19.57 -0.97
N GLY A 308 0.67 19.13 0.21
CA GLY A 308 1.32 18.14 1.10
C GLY A 308 2.05 17.01 0.39
N ASN A 309 1.41 16.30 -0.55
CA ASN A 309 2.03 15.17 -1.24
C ASN A 309 3.20 15.56 -2.17
N PHE A 310 3.14 16.70 -2.84
CA PHE A 310 4.20 17.15 -3.76
C PHE A 310 5.50 17.45 -3.01
N TRP A 311 5.36 18.14 -1.88
CA TRP A 311 6.45 18.42 -0.96
C TRP A 311 6.92 17.12 -0.27
N GLN A 312 6.01 16.42 0.40
CA GLN A 312 6.32 15.29 1.29
C GLN A 312 6.91 14.10 0.53
N HIS A 313 6.32 13.70 -0.59
CA HIS A 313 6.75 12.47 -1.28
C HIS A 313 8.14 12.62 -1.90
N SER A 314 8.44 13.80 -2.47
CA SER A 314 9.77 14.11 -2.99
C SER A 314 10.82 14.11 -1.87
N TYR A 315 10.52 14.79 -0.75
CA TYR A 315 11.38 14.82 0.42
C TYR A 315 11.63 13.42 1.00
N LEU A 316 10.57 12.64 1.21
CA LEU A 316 10.65 11.29 1.78
C LEU A 316 11.47 10.36 0.87
N ALA A 317 11.25 10.38 -0.45
CA ALA A 317 12.03 9.57 -1.38
C ALA A 317 13.52 9.86 -1.29
N GLY A 318 13.92 11.14 -1.27
CA GLY A 318 15.32 11.54 -1.17
C GLY A 318 15.96 11.14 0.15
N VAL A 319 15.33 11.49 1.28
CA VAL A 319 15.89 11.22 2.61
C VAL A 319 15.89 9.73 2.95
N GLN A 320 14.85 8.98 2.59
CA GLN A 320 14.84 7.52 2.79
C GLN A 320 15.89 6.83 1.92
N GLY A 321 16.10 7.28 0.68
CA GLY A 321 17.16 6.78 -0.18
C GLY A 321 18.55 6.98 0.44
N LEU A 322 18.83 8.19 0.95
CA LEU A 322 20.09 8.49 1.66
C LEU A 322 20.24 7.64 2.93
N CYS A 323 19.17 7.43 3.68
CA CYS A 323 19.18 6.59 4.88
C CYS A 323 19.53 5.13 4.55
N GLN A 324 18.98 4.59 3.47
CA GLN A 324 19.25 3.22 3.02
C GLN A 324 20.67 3.01 2.47
N LEU A 325 21.38 4.08 2.08
CA LEU A 325 22.79 3.97 1.71
C LEU A 325 23.68 3.58 2.91
N GLY A 326 23.26 3.92 4.13
CA GLY A 326 24.09 3.78 5.33
C GLY A 326 25.39 4.57 5.17
N GLU A 327 26.51 4.02 5.64
CA GLU A 327 27.84 4.66 5.56
C GLU A 327 28.28 5.02 4.13
N ARG A 328 27.74 4.33 3.10
CA ARG A 328 28.01 4.68 1.69
C ARG A 328 27.45 6.07 1.32
N GLY A 329 26.53 6.60 2.12
CA GLY A 329 25.97 7.94 2.01
C GLY A 329 26.86 9.03 2.62
N ALA A 330 28.02 8.71 3.21
CA ALA A 330 28.92 9.70 3.80
C ALA A 330 29.20 10.94 2.91
N PRO A 331 29.38 10.82 1.57
CA PRO A 331 29.56 11.99 0.70
C PRO A 331 28.38 12.98 0.70
N ALA A 332 27.18 12.54 1.10
CA ALA A 332 25.98 13.36 1.18
C ALA A 332 25.82 14.10 2.52
N ILE A 333 26.63 13.79 3.54
CA ILE A 333 26.46 14.37 4.89
C ILE A 333 26.55 15.89 4.85
N GLU A 334 27.66 16.47 4.37
CA GLU A 334 27.83 17.91 4.38
C GLU A 334 26.82 18.63 3.45
N PRO A 335 26.58 18.17 2.21
CA PRO A 335 25.50 18.72 1.38
C PRO A 335 24.12 18.68 2.05
N PHE A 336 23.82 17.64 2.83
CA PHE A 336 22.54 17.53 3.53
C PHE A 336 22.47 18.46 4.76
N LEU A 337 23.58 18.61 5.49
CA LEU A 337 23.71 19.57 6.60
C LEU A 337 23.60 21.02 6.11
N GLU A 338 24.18 21.37 4.97
CA GLU A 338 24.04 22.70 4.36
C GLU A 338 22.57 23.07 4.12
N ARG A 339 21.79 22.12 3.59
CA ARG A 339 20.34 22.30 3.40
C ARG A 339 19.60 22.51 4.72
N ILE A 340 19.98 21.78 5.77
CA ILE A 340 19.39 21.97 7.10
C ILE A 340 19.72 23.36 7.64
N ARG A 341 20.99 23.77 7.58
CA ARG A 341 21.45 25.10 8.05
C ARG A 341 20.80 26.24 7.26
N ALA A 342 20.51 26.03 5.98
CA ALA A 342 19.80 26.98 5.13
C ALA A 342 18.29 27.05 5.42
N GLY A 343 17.75 26.23 6.33
CA GLY A 343 16.32 26.19 6.66
C GLY A 343 15.45 25.56 5.56
N ILE A 344 16.07 24.89 4.59
CA ILE A 344 15.43 24.23 3.45
C ILE A 344 14.63 23.01 3.96
N ILE A 345 15.18 22.27 4.91
CA ILE A 345 14.56 21.07 5.47
C ILE A 345 13.80 21.41 6.77
N PRO A 346 12.49 21.13 6.85
CA PRO A 346 11.75 21.38 8.08
C PRO A 346 12.18 20.43 9.20
N LEU A 347 12.57 21.01 10.33
CA LEU A 347 13.01 20.28 11.52
C LEU A 347 11.89 20.00 12.54
N HIS A 348 10.64 20.29 12.19
CA HIS A 348 9.49 20.01 13.03
C HIS A 348 8.92 18.60 12.77
N ALA A 349 8.16 18.08 13.73
CA ALA A 349 7.52 16.76 13.67
C ALA A 349 8.51 15.62 13.32
N SER A 350 8.02 14.56 12.69
CA SER A 350 8.77 13.35 12.33
C SER A 350 9.84 13.59 11.25
N TYR A 351 9.80 14.70 10.51
CA TYR A 351 10.76 14.99 9.44
C TYR A 351 12.15 15.37 9.95
N GLY A 352 12.22 16.08 11.08
CA GLY A 352 13.48 16.36 11.78
C GLY A 352 14.12 15.09 12.31
N ASP A 353 13.33 14.21 12.94
CA ASP A 353 13.81 12.92 13.45
C ASP A 353 14.33 12.03 12.31
N LEU A 354 13.62 12.01 11.17
CA LEU A 354 14.08 11.29 9.98
C LEU A 354 15.41 11.84 9.45
N ALA A 355 15.58 13.16 9.39
CA ALA A 355 16.83 13.79 8.95
C ALA A 355 18.01 13.46 9.88
N ILE A 356 17.81 13.55 11.20
CA ILE A 356 18.82 13.18 12.22
C ILE A 356 19.22 11.72 12.05
N ASN A 357 18.25 10.82 11.98
CA ASN A 357 18.51 9.38 11.87
C ASN A 357 19.21 9.03 10.55
N THR A 358 18.87 9.73 9.47
CA THR A 358 19.52 9.56 8.16
C THR A 358 20.98 9.99 8.23
N LEU A 359 21.28 11.18 8.76
CA LEU A 359 22.66 11.66 8.92
C LEU A 359 23.47 10.75 9.84
N ALA A 360 22.89 10.30 10.95
CA ALA A 360 23.53 9.35 11.85
C ALA A 360 23.81 8.00 11.15
N GLY A 361 22.86 7.50 10.36
CA GLY A 361 23.02 6.27 9.56
C GLY A 361 24.09 6.38 8.48
N MET A 362 24.34 7.59 7.96
CA MET A 362 25.43 7.88 7.03
C MET A 362 26.80 8.04 7.70
N GLY A 363 26.85 8.12 9.04
CA GLY A 363 28.08 8.27 9.80
C GLY A 363 28.41 9.71 10.22
N ALA A 364 27.43 10.62 10.25
CA ALA A 364 27.66 11.98 10.74
C ALA A 364 28.08 12.00 12.21
N ASP A 365 29.04 12.85 12.54
CA ASP A 365 29.56 12.98 13.90
C ASP A 365 28.49 13.51 14.87
N LYS A 366 28.52 12.99 16.11
CA LYS A 366 27.54 13.31 17.14
C LYS A 366 27.56 14.78 17.54
N ASP A 367 28.73 15.40 17.59
CA ASP A 367 28.84 16.81 17.97
C ASP A 367 28.38 17.71 16.82
N THR A 368 28.63 17.34 15.56
CA THR A 368 28.02 17.99 14.39
C THR A 368 26.49 17.91 14.45
N LEU A 369 25.92 16.74 14.75
CA LEU A 369 24.46 16.59 14.87
C LEU A 369 23.88 17.42 16.02
N ARG A 370 24.54 17.49 17.17
CA ARG A 370 24.10 18.33 18.30
C ARG A 370 24.11 19.82 17.99
N GLN A 371 25.09 20.28 17.20
CA GLN A 371 25.18 21.68 16.79
C GLN A 371 24.05 22.07 15.84
N VAL A 372 23.71 21.19 14.89
CA VAL A 372 22.70 21.47 13.86
C VAL A 372 21.27 21.19 14.34
N PHE A 373 21.13 20.25 15.27
CA PHE A 373 19.86 19.91 15.92
C PHE A 373 20.00 20.14 17.43
N PRO A 374 20.02 21.40 17.88
CA PRO A 374 20.03 21.69 19.31
C PRO A 374 18.82 21.00 19.94
N ALA A 375 19.04 20.34 21.09
CA ALA A 375 17.98 19.67 21.82
C ALA A 375 16.79 20.63 21.93
N LYS A 376 15.63 20.24 21.40
CA LYS A 376 14.38 20.99 21.63
C LYS A 376 14.31 21.26 23.12
N ASP A 377 14.25 22.54 23.49
CA ASP A 377 14.18 22.96 24.88
C ASP A 377 13.10 22.14 25.58
N ARG A 378 13.51 21.55 26.71
CA ARG A 378 12.76 20.57 27.51
C ARG A 378 11.43 21.11 28.07
N ASP A 379 11.09 22.37 27.81
CA ASP A 379 9.92 23.06 28.35
C ASP A 379 8.74 23.23 27.37
N SER A 380 8.83 22.72 26.15
CA SER A 380 7.66 22.63 25.26
C SER A 380 7.09 21.20 25.25
N ASN A 381 6.41 20.86 26.35
CA ASN A 381 5.45 19.77 26.54
C ASN A 381 5.71 18.44 25.81
N ARG A 382 6.10 17.42 26.62
CA ARG A 382 5.90 15.96 26.45
C ARG A 382 5.85 15.46 25.00
N HIS A 383 6.85 14.68 24.60
CA HIS A 383 6.78 13.25 24.20
C HIS A 383 8.22 12.78 23.92
N GLY A 384 8.59 11.61 24.45
CA GLY A 384 9.98 11.24 24.71
C GLY A 384 10.85 10.98 23.47
N SER A 385 12.06 11.55 23.45
CA SER A 385 13.06 11.21 22.42
C SER A 385 14.51 11.05 22.91
N THR A 386 14.80 11.09 24.22
CA THR A 386 16.19 10.94 24.71
C THR A 386 16.62 9.52 25.04
N ALA A 387 15.77 8.50 24.82
CA ALA A 387 16.11 7.10 25.11
C ALA A 387 16.68 6.31 23.91
N SER A 388 16.70 6.85 22.68
CA SER A 388 17.14 6.09 21.49
C SER A 388 18.64 6.17 21.22
N LEU A 389 19.28 7.31 21.47
CA LEU A 389 20.70 7.53 21.13
C LEU A 389 21.68 6.67 21.95
N THR A 390 21.31 6.25 23.16
CA THR A 390 22.14 5.38 24.01
C THR A 390 21.87 3.89 23.81
N ARG A 391 20.72 3.50 23.24
CA ARG A 391 20.34 2.08 23.06
C ARG A 391 20.72 1.48 21.70
N GLN A 392 20.83 2.29 20.65
CA GLN A 392 21.19 1.80 19.30
C GLN A 392 22.69 1.68 19.06
N GLY A 393 23.52 2.50 19.73
CA GLY A 393 24.98 2.33 19.71
C GLY A 393 25.45 0.99 20.29
N ALA A 394 24.67 0.39 21.18
CA ALA A 394 24.96 -0.93 21.76
C ALA A 394 24.40 -2.12 20.95
N LYS A 395 23.43 -1.88 20.05
CA LYS A 395 22.87 -2.95 19.18
C LYS A 395 23.65 -3.12 17.88
N SER A 396 24.32 -2.08 17.39
CA SER A 396 25.17 -2.15 16.18
C SER A 396 26.43 -3.02 16.41
N THR A 397 27.05 -2.94 17.59
CA THR A 397 28.21 -3.76 17.94
C THR A 397 27.85 -5.24 18.16
N ALA A 398 26.65 -5.54 18.66
CA ALA A 398 26.22 -6.92 18.90
C ALA A 398 25.79 -7.68 17.62
N ALA A 399 25.40 -6.97 16.56
CA ALA A 399 25.00 -7.59 15.30
C ALA A 399 26.20 -8.06 14.44
N THR A 400 27.41 -7.56 14.73
CA THR A 400 28.63 -7.90 13.97
C THR A 400 29.38 -9.11 14.55
N GLU A 401 29.18 -9.47 15.83
CA GLU A 401 29.83 -10.64 16.45
C GLU A 401 29.02 -11.95 16.37
N LEU A 402 27.77 -11.92 15.88
CA LEU A 402 26.90 -13.11 15.78
C LEU A 402 26.96 -13.83 14.42
N PHE A 403 27.79 -13.36 13.47
CA PHE A 403 27.97 -13.95 12.14
C PHE A 403 29.32 -14.66 11.91
N VAL A 404 30.10 -14.92 12.96
CA VAL A 404 31.32 -15.75 12.90
C VAL A 404 31.27 -16.86 13.95
N ARG A 405 30.42 -17.88 13.72
CA ARG A 405 30.64 -19.23 14.26
C ARG A 405 30.41 -20.26 13.17
N GLN A 406 31.51 -20.86 12.73
CA GLN A 406 31.57 -21.97 11.78
C GLN A 406 30.71 -23.16 12.25
N PRO A 407 30.07 -23.91 11.34
CA PRO A 407 29.45 -25.19 11.69
C PRO A 407 30.53 -26.25 12.00
N PRO A 408 30.30 -27.15 12.96
CA PRO A 408 31.26 -28.20 13.29
C PRO A 408 31.34 -29.24 12.18
N SER A 409 32.58 -29.59 11.84
CA SER A 409 32.94 -30.72 10.98
C SER A 409 32.32 -32.04 11.48
N SER A 410 31.58 -32.72 10.61
CA SER A 410 31.16 -34.10 10.80
C SER A 410 32.38 -35.02 10.92
N ARG A 411 32.56 -35.65 12.09
CA ARG A 411 33.45 -36.81 12.26
C ARG A 411 32.68 -38.09 11.94
N SER A 412 33.38 -38.93 11.19
CA SER A 412 33.07 -40.29 10.77
C SER A 412 32.73 -41.23 11.93
N SER A 413 31.71 -42.06 11.72
CA SER A 413 31.51 -43.31 12.44
C SER A 413 32.36 -44.42 11.83
N SER A 414 33.21 -45.03 12.65
CA SER A 414 33.80 -46.35 12.46
C SER A 414 33.77 -47.04 13.83
N GLY A 415 33.05 -48.15 13.92
CA GLY A 415 32.82 -48.92 15.15
C GLY A 415 31.40 -49.46 15.19
#